data_AF-A0A923LYM0-F1
#
_entry.id   AF-A0A923LYM0-F1
#
_cell.length_a   1.000
_cell.length_b   1.000
_cell.length_c   1.000
_cell.angle_alpha   90.00
_cell.angle_beta   90.00
_cell.angle_gamma   90.00
#
_symmetry.space_group_name_H-M   'P 1'
#
loop_
_entity.id
_entity.type
_entity.pdbx_description
1 polymer ?
#
loop_
_entity_poly.entity_id
_entity_poly.type
_entity_poly.pdbx_seq_one_letter_code
_entity_poly.pdbx_strand_id
1 'polypeptide(L)'
;MKFRSKTGEVFEILSKWEFFYGQRAGRELWADKPKEVQDQDIANFNRDIETVKNWVNEAARLMGYEVVEDDKVVEIDQVKKEANMDKPRICEVLGVEVNENFKFNDFPFDECKVYFVGTDGEIRNAKGGSVTGGELCYIINNPDRIIRKPRWTEQEVEDAKAIRRIMSEYTDIVRKKDGCVTHLFLTSEDVVVDYFLDSELFPSLRPGETVTLDEIIGGAE
;
A
#
# COMPACT_ATOMS: atom_id res chain seq x y z
N MET A 1 -8.09 19.67 -47.35
CA MET A 1 -6.93 20.34 -46.71
C MET A 1 -5.80 19.33 -46.60
N LYS A 2 -4.60 19.64 -47.10
CA LYS A 2 -3.42 18.80 -46.87
C LYS A 2 -2.82 19.23 -45.54
N PHE A 3 -2.88 18.37 -44.53
CA PHE A 3 -2.23 18.63 -43.25
C PHE A 3 -0.70 18.65 -43.45
N ARG A 4 -0.01 19.59 -42.81
CA ARG A 4 1.47 19.67 -42.81
C ARG A 4 2.03 18.30 -42.35
N SER A 5 3.14 17.86 -42.94
CA SER A 5 3.73 16.52 -42.74
C SER A 5 3.81 16.07 -41.27
N LYS A 6 4.16 16.98 -40.35
CA LYS A 6 4.24 16.72 -38.90
C LYS A 6 2.92 16.25 -38.27
N THR A 7 1.79 16.77 -38.72
CA THR A 7 0.48 16.35 -38.18
C THR A 7 0.13 14.94 -38.63
N GLY A 8 0.51 14.54 -39.85
CA GLY A 8 0.34 13.17 -40.34
C GLY A 8 1.16 12.16 -39.54
N GLU A 9 2.39 12.51 -39.18
CA GLU A 9 3.29 11.69 -38.35
C GLU A 9 2.70 11.46 -36.95
N VAL A 10 2.16 12.49 -36.31
CA VAL A 10 1.47 12.37 -35.01
C VAL A 10 0.25 11.44 -35.10
N PHE A 11 -0.55 11.55 -36.16
CA PHE A 11 -1.69 10.63 -36.35
C PHE A 11 -1.25 9.17 -36.50
N GLU A 12 -0.15 8.92 -37.23
CA GLU A 12 0.40 7.57 -37.38
C GLU A 12 0.85 6.99 -36.03
N ILE A 13 1.52 7.80 -35.21
CA ILE A 13 1.93 7.43 -33.84
C ILE A 13 0.71 7.05 -32.99
N LEU A 14 -0.33 7.91 -32.98
CA LEU A 14 -1.52 7.68 -32.17
C LEU A 14 -2.28 6.42 -32.61
N SER A 15 -2.40 6.17 -33.92
CA SER A 15 -2.99 4.93 -34.43
C SER A 15 -2.21 3.67 -34.04
N LYS A 16 -0.87 3.74 -33.99
CA LYS A 16 -0.04 2.63 -33.50
C LYS A 16 -0.26 2.37 -32.01
N TRP A 17 -0.51 3.39 -31.20
CA TRP A 17 -0.74 3.23 -29.76
C TRP A 17 -2.14 2.71 -29.41
N GLU A 18 -3.15 3.08 -30.19
CA GLU A 18 -4.52 2.57 -30.03
C GLU A 18 -4.56 1.02 -30.05
N PHE A 19 -3.69 0.41 -30.87
CA PHE A 19 -3.51 -1.04 -30.92
C PHE A 19 -3.07 -1.66 -29.56
N PHE A 20 -2.29 -0.94 -28.75
CA PHE A 20 -1.77 -1.44 -27.47
C PHE A 20 -2.69 -1.18 -26.27
N TYR A 21 -3.48 -0.11 -26.29
CA TYR A 21 -4.29 0.28 -25.12
C TYR A 21 -5.59 -0.53 -24.94
N GLY A 22 -6.03 -1.30 -25.94
CA GLY A 22 -7.34 -1.95 -25.94
C GLY A 22 -7.39 -3.46 -25.67
N GLN A 23 -6.27 -4.19 -25.70
CA GLN A 23 -6.32 -5.67 -25.62
C GLN A 23 -5.31 -6.26 -24.64
N ARG A 24 -5.80 -7.07 -23.70
CA ARG A 24 -5.01 -7.94 -22.81
C ARG A 24 -4.01 -8.80 -23.60
N ALA A 25 -4.43 -9.24 -24.79
CA ALA A 25 -3.62 -9.96 -25.76
C ALA A 25 -2.37 -9.19 -26.22
N GLY A 26 -2.43 -7.86 -26.33
CA GLY A 26 -1.27 -7.04 -26.74
C GLY A 26 -0.16 -7.03 -25.70
N ARG A 27 -0.50 -7.05 -24.40
CA ARG A 27 0.47 -7.15 -23.31
C ARG A 27 1.04 -8.55 -23.15
N GLU A 28 0.20 -9.58 -23.28
CA GLU A 28 0.62 -10.98 -23.23
C GLU A 28 1.58 -11.32 -24.40
N LEU A 29 1.27 -10.87 -25.62
CA LEU A 29 2.13 -11.04 -26.79
C LEU A 29 3.44 -10.23 -26.74
N TRP A 30 3.49 -9.17 -25.94
CA TRP A 30 4.70 -8.34 -25.79
C TRP A 30 5.72 -8.99 -24.84
N ALA A 31 5.24 -9.64 -23.76
CA ALA A 31 6.12 -10.29 -22.78
C ALA A 31 6.92 -11.47 -23.37
N ASP A 32 6.37 -12.14 -24.38
CA ASP A 32 7.01 -13.28 -25.06
C ASP A 32 8.05 -12.86 -26.12
N LYS A 33 8.21 -11.55 -26.40
CA LYS A 33 9.19 -11.06 -27.38
C LYS A 33 10.63 -11.19 -26.86
N PRO A 34 11.62 -11.39 -27.73
CA PRO A 34 13.03 -11.25 -27.35
C PRO A 34 13.32 -9.88 -26.73
N LYS A 35 14.22 -9.84 -25.75
CA LYS A 35 14.53 -8.62 -24.98
C LYS A 35 14.99 -7.47 -25.88
N GLU A 36 15.77 -7.76 -26.91
CA GLU A 36 16.27 -6.76 -27.85
C GLU A 36 15.13 -6.06 -28.60
N VAL A 37 14.04 -6.79 -28.89
CA VAL A 37 12.85 -6.24 -29.53
C VAL A 37 12.04 -5.41 -28.54
N GLN A 38 11.94 -5.84 -27.28
CA GLN A 38 11.29 -5.07 -26.22
C GLN A 38 12.00 -3.74 -25.97
N ASP A 39 13.33 -3.76 -25.88
CA ASP A 39 14.16 -2.57 -25.68
C ASP A 39 14.00 -1.60 -26.87
N GLN A 40 13.95 -2.12 -28.10
CA GLN A 40 13.71 -1.32 -29.30
C GLN A 40 12.29 -0.73 -29.35
N ASP A 41 11.28 -1.48 -28.94
CA ASP A 41 9.89 -1.02 -28.85
C ASP A 41 9.76 0.11 -27.80
N ILE A 42 10.41 -0.02 -26.63
CA ILE A 42 10.47 1.02 -25.59
C ILE A 42 11.17 2.28 -26.12
N ALA A 43 12.30 2.12 -26.79
CA ALA A 43 13.04 3.24 -27.37
C ALA A 43 12.22 3.98 -28.44
N ASN A 44 11.48 3.23 -29.28
CA ASN A 44 10.58 3.80 -30.27
C ASN A 44 9.41 4.53 -29.61
N PHE A 45 8.79 3.94 -28.59
CA PHE A 45 7.69 4.57 -27.84
C PHE A 45 8.11 5.89 -27.20
N ASN A 46 9.27 5.94 -26.56
CA ASN A 46 9.78 7.16 -25.92
C ASN A 46 10.02 8.27 -26.95
N ARG A 47 10.61 7.93 -28.11
CA ARG A 47 10.81 8.86 -29.23
C ARG A 47 9.48 9.39 -29.77
N ASP A 48 8.50 8.52 -29.92
CA ASP A 48 7.18 8.86 -30.42
C ASP A 48 6.44 9.79 -29.43
N ILE A 49 6.49 9.50 -28.12
CA ILE A 49 5.97 10.37 -27.05
C ILE A 49 6.59 11.75 -27.09
N GLU A 50 7.91 11.83 -27.22
CA GLU A 50 8.62 13.10 -27.30
C GLU A 50 8.21 13.90 -28.54
N THR A 51 8.02 13.23 -29.68
CA THR A 51 7.54 13.84 -30.91
C THR A 51 6.14 14.44 -30.75
N VAL A 52 5.22 13.69 -30.12
CA VAL A 52 3.87 14.17 -29.83
C VAL A 52 3.90 15.34 -28.85
N LYS A 53 4.65 15.24 -27.75
CA LYS A 53 4.80 16.33 -26.76
C LYS A 53 5.31 17.62 -27.39
N ASN A 54 6.37 17.53 -28.20
CA ASN A 54 6.95 18.67 -28.89
C ASN A 54 5.94 19.32 -29.85
N TRP A 55 5.18 18.51 -30.58
CA TRP A 55 4.14 19.03 -31.48
C TRP A 55 2.99 19.71 -30.72
N VAL A 56 2.53 19.13 -29.61
CA VAL A 56 1.49 19.73 -28.75
C VAL A 56 1.97 21.06 -28.16
N ASN A 57 3.20 21.11 -27.67
CA ASN A 57 3.80 22.35 -27.14
C ASN A 57 3.96 23.42 -28.23
N GLU A 58 4.40 23.04 -29.43
CA GLU A 58 4.49 23.93 -30.60
C GLU A 58 3.10 24.49 -30.96
N ALA A 59 2.07 23.65 -30.98
CA ALA A 59 0.69 24.06 -31.25
C ALA A 59 0.13 24.99 -30.16
N ALA A 60 0.38 24.70 -28.88
CA ALA A 60 -0.05 25.53 -27.76
C ALA A 60 0.56 26.94 -27.83
N ARG A 61 1.89 27.03 -28.08
CA ARG A 61 2.59 28.31 -28.29
C ARG A 61 2.01 29.10 -29.47
N LEU A 62 1.72 28.44 -30.58
CA LEU A 62 1.12 29.08 -31.76
C LEU A 62 -0.29 29.64 -31.49
N MET A 63 -1.04 29.01 -30.57
CA MET A 63 -2.36 29.47 -30.14
C MET A 63 -2.31 30.53 -29.01
N GLY A 64 -1.11 30.92 -28.57
CA GLY A 64 -0.92 31.92 -27.52
C GLY A 64 -1.09 31.39 -26.09
N TYR A 65 -1.10 30.07 -25.91
CA TYR A 65 -1.04 29.47 -24.58
C TYR A 65 0.39 29.47 -24.05
N GLU A 66 0.55 29.83 -22.79
CA GLU A 66 1.79 29.61 -22.05
C GLU A 66 1.90 28.12 -21.72
N VAL A 67 2.97 27.48 -22.19
CA VAL A 67 3.30 26.11 -21.80
C VAL A 67 4.07 26.21 -20.50
N VAL A 68 3.38 25.98 -19.38
CA VAL A 68 4.01 25.82 -18.07
C VAL A 68 4.57 24.40 -18.02
N GLU A 69 5.88 24.27 -17.88
CA GLU A 69 6.52 22.99 -17.56
C GLU A 69 6.18 22.67 -16.11
N ASP A 70 5.02 22.05 -15.88
CA ASP A 70 4.82 21.34 -14.64
C ASP A 70 5.77 20.14 -14.66
N ASP A 71 6.97 20.31 -14.08
CA ASP A 71 7.96 19.26 -13.79
C ASP A 71 7.39 18.12 -12.92
N LYS A 72 6.13 18.26 -12.51
CA LYS A 72 5.31 17.14 -12.10
C LYS A 72 5.00 16.32 -13.35
N VAL A 73 5.93 15.43 -13.68
CA VAL A 73 5.54 14.06 -14.04
C VAL A 73 4.35 13.77 -13.14
N VAL A 74 3.18 13.57 -13.74
CA VAL A 74 2.07 12.98 -13.02
C VAL A 74 2.60 11.60 -12.69
N GLU A 75 3.28 11.49 -11.56
CA GLU A 75 3.45 10.26 -10.82
C GLU A 75 2.02 9.79 -10.71
N ILE A 76 1.62 8.90 -11.61
CA ILE A 76 0.40 8.14 -11.46
C ILE A 76 0.66 7.40 -10.18
N ASP A 77 0.20 8.00 -9.09
CA ASP A 77 0.24 7.53 -7.73
C ASP A 77 1.00 6.20 -7.62
N GLN A 78 2.32 6.31 -7.57
CA GLN A 78 3.12 5.38 -6.79
C GLN A 78 2.81 5.64 -5.31
N VAL A 79 1.52 5.69 -4.97
CA VAL A 79 1.01 5.52 -3.63
C VAL A 79 1.49 4.12 -3.23
N LYS A 80 2.66 4.12 -2.60
CA LYS A 80 3.13 3.08 -1.68
C LYS A 80 3.20 1.66 -2.25
N LYS A 81 3.67 1.44 -3.48
CA LYS A 81 4.02 0.09 -3.96
C LYS A 81 5.49 -0.30 -3.79
N GLU A 82 6.22 0.45 -2.98
CA GLU A 82 7.45 -0.06 -2.35
C GLU A 82 7.18 -0.64 -0.95
N ALA A 83 5.92 -0.80 -0.55
CA ALA A 83 5.57 -1.55 0.64
C ALA A 83 5.31 -3.02 0.26
N ASN A 84 6.31 -3.86 0.53
CA ASN A 84 6.12 -5.29 0.81
C ASN A 84 5.75 -6.20 -0.38
N MET A 85 6.66 -6.35 -1.35
CA MET A 85 6.57 -7.39 -2.41
C MET A 85 6.47 -8.82 -1.86
N ASP A 86 6.78 -9.03 -0.57
CA ASP A 86 6.70 -10.32 0.12
C ASP A 86 5.32 -10.59 0.75
N LYS A 87 4.43 -9.58 0.81
CA LYS A 87 3.10 -9.72 1.43
C LYS A 87 2.02 -9.94 0.38
N PRO A 88 1.33 -11.09 0.38
CA PRO A 88 0.24 -11.37 -0.54
C PRO A 88 -0.91 -10.36 -0.42
N ARG A 89 -1.50 -9.97 -1.55
CA ARG A 89 -2.63 -9.01 -1.61
C ARG A 89 -3.82 -9.39 -0.71
N ILE A 90 -4.06 -10.69 -0.51
CA ILE A 90 -5.14 -11.16 0.36
C ILE A 90 -4.95 -10.70 1.82
N CYS A 91 -3.71 -10.53 2.27
CA CYS A 91 -3.42 -9.97 3.59
C CYS A 91 -3.95 -8.53 3.74
N GLU A 92 -3.86 -7.72 2.68
CA GLU A 92 -4.42 -6.35 2.67
C GLU A 92 -5.95 -6.40 2.68
N VAL A 93 -6.55 -7.28 1.88
CA VAL A 93 -8.01 -7.46 1.79
C VAL A 93 -8.60 -7.88 3.13
N LEU A 94 -7.93 -8.77 3.85
CA LEU A 94 -8.37 -9.26 5.16
C LEU A 94 -7.88 -8.41 6.34
N GLY A 95 -6.92 -7.49 6.09
CA GLY A 95 -6.21 -6.71 7.10
C GLY A 95 -5.46 -7.56 8.12
N VAL A 96 -4.79 -8.63 7.68
CA VAL A 96 -3.98 -9.52 8.52
C VAL A 96 -2.52 -9.53 8.05
N GLU A 97 -1.60 -9.96 8.90
CA GLU A 97 -0.21 -10.20 8.52
C GLU A 97 0.02 -11.64 8.02
N VAL A 98 1.11 -11.83 7.28
CA VAL A 98 1.53 -13.17 6.83
C VAL A 98 1.84 -14.04 8.05
N ASN A 99 1.32 -15.27 8.05
CA ASN A 99 1.39 -16.22 9.16
C ASN A 99 0.74 -15.74 10.47
N GLU A 100 -0.02 -14.64 10.44
CA GLU A 100 -0.83 -14.23 11.59
C GLU A 100 -2.05 -15.14 11.72
N ASN A 101 -2.21 -15.73 12.90
CA ASN A 101 -3.40 -16.50 13.23
C ASN A 101 -4.56 -15.54 13.53
N PHE A 102 -5.60 -15.61 12.73
CA PHE A 102 -6.85 -14.90 12.95
C PHE A 102 -7.99 -15.90 13.15
N LYS A 103 -8.99 -15.48 13.94
CA LYS A 103 -10.18 -16.29 14.18
C LYS A 103 -11.29 -15.82 13.26
N PHE A 104 -12.04 -16.78 12.72
CA PHE A 104 -13.20 -16.46 11.91
C PHE A 104 -14.30 -17.46 12.24
N ASN A 105 -15.51 -16.94 12.47
CA ASN A 105 -16.64 -17.78 12.83
C ASN A 105 -17.48 -18.04 11.58
N ASP A 106 -17.34 -19.23 11.00
CA ASP A 106 -18.04 -19.58 9.75
C ASP A 106 -19.56 -19.64 9.96
N PHE A 107 -20.04 -20.07 11.13
CA PHE A 107 -21.47 -20.16 11.45
C PHE A 107 -21.71 -20.08 12.97
N PRO A 108 -22.89 -19.64 13.43
CA PRO A 108 -23.23 -19.55 14.86
C PRO A 108 -23.28 -20.89 15.61
N PHE A 109 -23.03 -22.02 14.95
CA PHE A 109 -23.11 -23.38 15.52
C PHE A 109 -21.83 -24.22 15.35
N ASP A 110 -20.77 -23.67 14.75
CA ASP A 110 -19.49 -24.38 14.57
C ASP A 110 -18.42 -23.86 15.53
N GLU A 111 -17.40 -24.67 15.81
CA GLU A 111 -16.27 -24.21 16.61
C GLU A 111 -15.54 -23.08 15.87
N CYS A 112 -15.17 -22.01 16.59
CA CYS A 112 -14.41 -20.91 16.02
C CYS A 112 -13.07 -21.44 15.46
N LYS A 113 -12.94 -21.40 14.13
CA LYS A 113 -11.75 -21.87 13.41
C LYS A 113 -10.68 -20.79 13.42
N VAL A 114 -9.44 -21.24 13.38
CA VAL A 114 -8.26 -20.38 13.34
C VAL A 114 -7.62 -20.55 11.98
N TYR A 115 -7.42 -19.42 11.30
CA TYR A 115 -6.86 -19.35 9.96
C TYR A 115 -5.60 -18.50 9.95
N PHE A 116 -4.76 -18.68 8.94
CA PHE A 116 -3.64 -17.79 8.64
C PHE A 116 -3.43 -17.69 7.13
N VAL A 117 -2.80 -16.62 6.68
CA VAL A 117 -2.37 -16.45 5.28
C VAL A 117 -0.89 -16.86 5.17
N GLY A 118 -0.58 -17.83 4.31
CA GLY A 118 0.82 -18.19 4.02
C GLY A 118 1.54 -17.15 3.17
N THR A 119 2.86 -17.28 3.03
CA THR A 119 3.68 -16.39 2.17
C THR A 119 3.28 -16.47 0.69
N ASP A 120 2.61 -17.53 0.28
CA ASP A 120 2.05 -17.75 -1.05
C ASP A 120 0.64 -17.17 -1.24
N GLY A 121 0.04 -16.60 -0.19
CA GLY A 121 -1.30 -16.03 -0.22
C GLY A 121 -2.42 -17.05 -0.04
N GLU A 122 -2.12 -18.31 0.26
CA GLU A 122 -3.16 -19.29 0.58
C GLU A 122 -3.63 -19.13 2.03
N ILE A 123 -4.95 -19.10 2.23
CA ILE A 123 -5.57 -19.16 3.55
C ILE A 123 -5.64 -20.61 4.00
N ARG A 124 -5.10 -20.91 5.18
CA ARG A 124 -5.02 -22.26 5.73
C ARG A 124 -5.62 -22.34 7.12
N ASN A 125 -6.19 -23.48 7.47
CA ASN A 125 -6.64 -23.77 8.83
C ASN A 125 -5.42 -24.12 9.70
N ALA A 126 -5.19 -23.37 10.77
CA ALA A 126 -4.05 -23.54 11.67
C ALA A 126 -4.08 -24.88 12.44
N LYS A 127 -5.27 -25.47 12.63
CA LYS A 127 -5.45 -26.79 13.29
C LYS A 127 -5.44 -27.96 12.30
N GLY A 128 -5.20 -27.70 11.00
CA GLY A 128 -5.30 -28.69 9.94
C GLY A 128 -6.72 -28.85 9.39
N GLY A 129 -6.84 -29.54 8.27
CA GLY A 129 -8.08 -29.64 7.49
C GLY A 129 -8.07 -28.76 6.24
N SER A 130 -8.84 -29.15 5.22
CA SER A 130 -8.97 -28.39 3.98
C SER A 130 -9.88 -27.18 4.19
N VAL A 131 -9.45 -26.01 3.72
CA VAL A 131 -10.32 -24.84 3.61
C VAL A 131 -11.14 -24.98 2.32
N THR A 132 -12.45 -25.02 2.44
CA THR A 132 -13.37 -25.13 1.31
C THR A 132 -13.49 -23.80 0.58
N GLY A 133 -13.84 -23.84 -0.71
CA GLY A 133 -14.08 -22.60 -1.48
C GLY A 133 -15.21 -21.73 -0.89
N GLY A 134 -16.19 -22.33 -0.23
CA GLY A 134 -17.27 -21.61 0.46
C GLY A 134 -16.77 -20.80 1.66
N GLU A 135 -15.91 -21.40 2.49
CA GLU A 135 -15.27 -20.71 3.63
C GLU A 135 -14.42 -19.54 3.13
N LEU A 136 -13.62 -19.73 2.07
CA LEU A 136 -12.82 -18.66 1.47
C LEU A 136 -13.68 -17.49 1.00
N CYS A 137 -14.75 -17.78 0.23
CA CYS A 137 -15.67 -16.75 -0.24
C CYS A 137 -16.31 -15.98 0.92
N TYR A 138 -16.64 -16.67 2.01
CA TYR A 138 -17.30 -16.04 3.15
C TYR A 138 -16.34 -15.16 3.96
N ILE A 139 -15.12 -15.63 4.20
CA ILE A 139 -14.05 -14.84 4.85
C ILE A 139 -13.76 -13.56 4.05
N ILE A 140 -13.59 -13.69 2.73
CA ILE A 140 -13.24 -12.56 1.84
C ILE A 140 -14.35 -11.51 1.80
N ASN A 141 -15.61 -11.92 1.82
CA ASN A 141 -16.75 -11.00 1.75
C ASN A 141 -17.13 -10.40 3.11
N ASN A 142 -16.57 -10.92 4.22
CA ASN A 142 -16.88 -10.44 5.58
C ASN A 142 -15.59 -10.25 6.40
N PRO A 143 -14.60 -9.46 5.93
CA PRO A 143 -13.34 -9.26 6.64
C PRO A 143 -13.53 -8.58 8.00
N ASP A 144 -14.64 -7.86 8.19
CA ASP A 144 -15.09 -7.24 9.45
C ASP A 144 -15.42 -8.26 10.54
N ARG A 145 -15.74 -9.51 10.18
CA ARG A 145 -16.04 -10.59 11.12
C ARG A 145 -14.80 -11.35 11.59
N ILE A 146 -13.62 -10.98 11.10
CA ILE A 146 -12.36 -11.54 11.55
C ILE A 146 -12.09 -11.08 12.98
N ILE A 147 -12.08 -12.02 13.91
CA ILE A 147 -11.74 -11.80 15.30
C ILE A 147 -10.21 -11.78 15.39
N ARG A 148 -9.65 -10.56 15.44
CA ARG A 148 -8.22 -10.33 15.63
C ARG A 148 -7.89 -10.38 17.11
N LYS A 149 -6.67 -10.82 17.45
CA LYS A 149 -6.14 -10.52 18.78
C LYS A 149 -5.99 -9.00 18.87
N PRO A 150 -6.47 -8.34 19.94
CA PRO A 150 -6.18 -6.93 20.15
C PRO A 150 -4.67 -6.73 20.08
N ARG A 151 -4.23 -5.76 19.28
CA ARG A 151 -2.82 -5.40 19.16
C ARG A 151 -2.22 -4.99 20.51
N TRP A 152 -3.06 -4.41 21.37
CA TRP A 152 -2.74 -3.91 22.70
C TRP A 152 -3.44 -4.74 23.75
N THR A 153 -2.75 -5.04 24.84
CA THR A 153 -3.37 -5.62 26.04
C THR A 153 -4.29 -4.62 26.72
N GLU A 154 -5.24 -5.09 27.53
CA GLU A 154 -6.11 -4.21 28.34
C GLU A 154 -5.28 -3.28 29.24
N GLN A 155 -4.15 -3.78 29.78
CA GLN A 155 -3.23 -2.99 30.58
C GLN A 155 -2.61 -1.84 29.76
N GLU A 156 -2.11 -2.11 28.56
CA GLU A 156 -1.55 -1.08 27.68
C GLU A 156 -2.58 -0.02 27.29
N VAL A 157 -3.84 -0.42 27.09
CA VAL A 157 -4.94 0.50 26.80
C VAL A 157 -5.23 1.40 28.01
N GLU A 158 -5.28 0.84 29.22
CA GLU A 158 -5.48 1.64 30.45
C GLU A 158 -4.28 2.56 30.74
N ASP A 159 -3.06 2.10 30.52
CA ASP A 159 -1.84 2.90 30.66
C ASP A 159 -1.85 4.06 29.65
N ALA A 160 -2.23 3.82 28.40
CA ALA A 160 -2.38 4.86 27.39
C ALA A 160 -3.43 5.90 27.78
N LYS A 161 -4.59 5.48 28.31
CA LYS A 161 -5.62 6.41 28.84
C LYS A 161 -5.09 7.23 30.01
N ALA A 162 -4.33 6.62 30.92
CA ALA A 162 -3.75 7.31 32.06
C ALA A 162 -2.72 8.35 31.61
N ILE A 163 -1.84 8.01 30.67
CA ILE A 163 -0.87 8.94 30.07
C ILE A 163 -1.61 10.08 29.38
N ARG A 164 -2.61 9.78 28.52
CA ARG A 164 -3.42 10.79 27.81
C ARG A 164 -4.09 11.78 28.76
N ARG A 165 -4.49 11.33 29.96
CA ARG A 165 -5.11 12.15 31.00
C ARG A 165 -4.10 13.00 31.78
N ILE A 166 -2.91 12.47 32.06
CA ILE A 166 -1.92 13.10 32.95
C ILE A 166 -0.97 14.01 32.17
N MET A 167 -0.54 13.57 30.98
CA MET A 167 0.45 14.24 30.13
C MET A 167 -0.15 14.51 28.75
N SER A 168 -1.21 15.33 28.72
CA SER A 168 -2.01 15.59 27.51
C SER A 168 -1.24 16.27 26.37
N GLU A 169 -0.09 16.88 26.68
CA GLU A 169 0.82 17.51 25.71
C GLU A 169 1.54 16.50 24.80
N TYR A 170 1.63 15.24 25.21
CA TYR A 170 2.19 14.17 24.39
C TYR A 170 1.09 13.42 23.64
N THR A 171 1.34 13.13 22.38
CA THR A 171 0.39 12.46 21.48
C THR A 171 0.86 11.07 21.09
N ASP A 172 2.17 10.83 21.10
CA ASP A 172 2.79 9.66 20.50
C ASP A 172 3.68 8.91 21.50
N ILE A 173 3.73 7.59 21.35
CA ILE A 173 4.68 6.70 22.02
C ILE A 173 5.65 6.15 20.98
N VAL A 174 6.95 6.28 21.25
CA VAL A 174 8.03 5.81 20.37
C VAL A 174 8.93 4.82 21.11
N ARG A 175 9.17 3.65 20.52
CA ARG A 175 10.23 2.75 21.00
C ARG A 175 11.47 2.90 20.11
N LYS A 176 12.43 3.75 20.52
CA LYS A 176 13.69 3.92 19.78
C LYS A 176 14.61 2.72 20.00
N LYS A 177 15.38 2.35 18.97
CA LYS A 177 16.34 1.26 19.00
C LYS A 177 17.75 1.80 18.82
N ASP A 178 18.55 1.72 19.87
CA ASP A 178 19.95 2.13 19.88
C ASP A 178 20.84 0.89 20.04
N GLY A 179 21.24 0.31 18.91
CA GLY A 179 21.97 -0.95 18.88
C GLY A 179 21.13 -2.13 19.41
N CYS A 180 21.54 -2.72 20.53
CA CYS A 180 20.85 -3.83 21.20
C CYS A 180 19.89 -3.37 22.31
N VAL A 181 19.83 -2.07 22.60
CA VAL A 181 18.98 -1.51 23.66
C VAL A 181 17.79 -0.80 23.03
N THR A 182 16.64 -0.89 23.69
CA THR A 182 15.42 -0.17 23.29
C THR A 182 14.97 0.75 24.39
N HIS A 183 14.62 1.98 24.01
CA HIS A 183 14.17 3.02 24.92
C HIS A 183 12.77 3.48 24.52
N LEU A 184 11.91 3.69 25.51
CA LEU A 184 10.52 4.11 25.29
C LEU A 184 10.37 5.59 25.62
N PHE A 185 9.73 6.34 24.74
CA PHE A 185 9.53 7.78 24.89
C PHE A 185 8.10 8.18 24.60
N LEU A 186 7.64 9.24 25.27
CA LEU A 186 6.52 10.05 24.83
C LEU A 186 7.05 11.22 24.01
N THR A 187 6.39 11.52 22.89
CA THR A 187 6.73 12.61 21.99
C THR A 187 5.46 13.29 21.45
N SER A 188 5.63 14.47 20.87
CA SER A 188 4.59 15.27 20.22
C SER A 188 5.28 16.33 19.36
N GLU A 189 4.68 16.69 18.22
CA GLU A 189 5.22 17.73 17.34
C GLU A 189 5.38 19.09 18.05
N ASP A 190 4.51 19.37 19.01
CA ASP A 190 4.47 20.63 19.76
C ASP A 190 5.40 20.64 21.00
N VAL A 191 6.05 19.52 21.31
CA VAL A 191 6.88 19.36 22.52
C VAL A 191 8.36 19.18 22.15
N VAL A 192 9.21 20.09 22.64
CA VAL A 192 10.64 20.14 22.30
C VAL A 192 11.45 19.00 22.94
N VAL A 193 10.95 18.41 24.03
CA VAL A 193 11.67 17.40 24.82
C VAL A 193 10.86 16.13 24.94
N ASP A 194 11.41 15.01 24.48
CA ASP A 194 10.84 13.69 24.67
C ASP A 194 10.88 13.28 26.15
N TYR A 195 9.81 12.66 26.65
CA TYR A 195 9.75 12.14 28.02
C TYR A 195 10.10 10.65 28.07
N PHE A 196 11.06 10.26 28.90
CA PHE A 196 11.49 8.87 29.03
C PHE A 196 10.50 8.04 29.87
N LEU A 197 10.06 6.90 29.34
CA LEU A 197 9.23 5.93 30.02
C LEU A 197 10.01 4.66 30.39
N ASP A 198 9.48 3.90 31.34
CA ASP A 198 9.98 2.55 31.62
C ASP A 198 9.89 1.69 30.35
N SER A 199 11.00 1.06 29.98
CA SER A 199 11.10 0.21 28.79
C SER A 199 10.21 -1.03 28.84
N GLU A 200 9.76 -1.44 30.04
CA GLU A 200 8.85 -2.56 30.26
C GLU A 200 7.39 -2.21 29.92
N LEU A 201 7.04 -0.92 29.86
CA LEU A 201 5.72 -0.48 29.41
C LEU A 201 5.56 -0.71 27.91
N PHE A 202 4.33 -0.97 27.48
CA PHE A 202 3.97 -1.23 26.07
C PHE A 202 4.79 -2.35 25.39
N PRO A 203 4.84 -3.57 25.95
CA PRO A 203 5.58 -4.69 25.35
C PRO A 203 5.10 -5.08 23.94
N SER A 204 3.87 -4.70 23.57
CA SER A 204 3.31 -4.95 22.23
C SER A 204 3.84 -3.96 21.18
N LEU A 205 4.45 -2.83 21.59
CA LEU A 205 5.05 -1.85 20.69
C LEU A 205 6.44 -2.33 20.22
N ARG A 206 6.64 -2.45 18.91
CA ARG A 206 7.88 -3.00 18.36
C ARG A 206 9.04 -2.00 18.40
N PRO A 207 10.30 -2.46 18.46
CA PRO A 207 11.45 -1.56 18.36
C PRO A 207 11.49 -0.82 17.01
N GLY A 208 11.69 0.49 17.04
CA GLY A 208 11.67 1.39 15.89
C GLY A 208 10.28 1.92 15.52
N GLU A 209 9.23 1.53 16.27
CA GLU A 209 7.86 1.89 15.98
C GLU A 209 7.42 3.15 16.74
N THR A 210 6.54 3.93 16.11
CA THR A 210 5.83 5.07 16.68
C THR A 210 4.33 4.80 16.54
N VAL A 211 3.57 5.04 17.60
CA VAL A 211 2.11 4.89 17.61
C VAL A 211 1.50 6.06 18.39
N THR A 212 0.34 6.53 17.97
CA THR A 212 -0.41 7.55 18.71
C THR A 212 -1.10 6.92 19.93
N LEU A 213 -1.30 7.70 21.00
CA LEU A 213 -2.08 7.27 22.16
C LEU A 213 -3.52 6.91 21.77
N ASP A 214 -4.11 7.63 20.82
CA ASP A 214 -5.49 7.39 20.39
C ASP A 214 -5.64 6.05 19.62
N GLU A 215 -4.63 5.65 18.83
CA GLU A 215 -4.57 4.32 18.19
C GLU A 215 -4.47 3.18 19.22
N ILE A 216 -3.81 3.42 20.35
CA ILE A 216 -3.74 2.43 21.45
C ILE A 216 -5.08 2.35 22.19
N ILE A 217 -5.68 3.50 22.47
CA ILE A 217 -6.95 3.60 23.21
C ILE A 217 -8.13 3.04 22.39
N GLY A 218 -7.98 2.96 21.06
CA GLY A 218 -9.05 2.54 20.15
C GLY A 218 -10.08 3.66 19.95
N GLY A 219 -9.62 4.91 19.97
CA GLY A 219 -10.46 6.08 19.71
C GLY A 219 -11.08 6.00 18.32
N ALA A 220 -12.40 5.87 18.28
CA ALA A 220 -13.20 5.92 17.07
C ALA A 220 -13.08 7.30 16.40
N GLU A 221 -12.80 7.31 15.10
CA GLU A 221 -13.54 8.19 14.19
C GLU A 221 -14.94 7.61 13.93
#